data_AF-A0A7C7Q8K7-F1
#
_entry.id   AF-A0A7C7Q8K7-F1
#
_cell.length_a   1.000
_cell.length_b   1.000
_cell.length_c   1.000
_cell.angle_alpha   90.00
_cell.angle_beta   90.00
_cell.angle_gamma   90.00
#
_symmetry.space_group_name_H-M   'P 1'
#
loop_
_entity.id
_entity.type
_entity.pdbx_description
1 polymer ?
#
loop_
_entity_poly.entity_id
_entity_poly.type
_entity_poly.pdbx_seq_one_letter_code
_entity_poly.pdbx_strand_id
1 'polypeptide(L)'
;MSTFARALEPVSFTQVRLDDPFWAPRQEVNRTVTIPHVYEWCERTGRIAAWDLRWQAGDPNPPHIFWDSDVAKWIEAASYSLATHYDSQLDALLDDLIGRIARAQQPDGYLNTHYIAVEPDKRWTNLRDGHELYCAGHLIEAAVAHYQATGKRTLLDVV
;
A
#
# COMPACT_ATOMS: atom_id res chain seq x y z
N MET A 1 38.11 -29.44 -0.89
CA MET A 1 36.76 -29.77 -0.36
C MET A 1 35.90 -28.53 -0.51
N SER A 2 34.95 -28.54 -1.45
CA SER A 2 34.04 -27.42 -1.69
C SER A 2 32.82 -27.58 -0.77
N THR A 3 32.62 -26.64 0.14
CA THR A 3 31.39 -26.51 0.92
C THR A 3 30.30 -25.99 0.00
N PHE A 4 29.41 -26.88 -0.45
CA PHE A 4 28.14 -26.44 -1.02
C PHE A 4 27.33 -25.79 0.10
N ALA A 5 27.24 -24.46 0.09
CA ALA A 5 26.24 -23.76 0.87
C ALA A 5 24.86 -24.22 0.37
N ARG A 6 24.07 -24.86 1.24
CA ARG A 6 22.72 -25.29 0.89
C ARG A 6 21.86 -24.05 0.73
N ALA A 7 21.35 -23.82 -0.49
CA ALA A 7 20.37 -22.76 -0.71
C ALA A 7 19.11 -23.09 0.09
N LEU A 8 18.64 -22.12 0.89
CA LEU A 8 17.40 -22.23 1.64
C LEU A 8 16.32 -21.45 0.89
N GLU A 9 15.12 -22.03 0.83
CA GLU A 9 13.95 -21.39 0.24
C GLU A 9 12.96 -20.99 1.35
N PRO A 10 12.40 -19.76 1.33
CA PRO A 10 11.34 -19.39 2.25
C PRO A 10 10.09 -20.26 2.04
N VAL A 11 9.46 -20.68 3.13
CA VAL A 11 8.10 -21.24 3.08
C VAL A 11 7.12 -20.08 3.06
N SER A 12 6.24 -20.03 2.05
CA SER A 12 5.26 -18.96 1.94
C SER A 12 4.29 -18.97 3.13
N PHE A 13 3.90 -17.80 3.62
CA PHE A 13 2.91 -17.68 4.70
C PHE A 13 1.55 -18.30 4.31
N THR A 14 1.20 -18.32 3.03
CA THR A 14 -0.03 -18.98 2.52
C THR A 14 0.00 -20.50 2.65
N GLN A 15 1.17 -21.09 2.89
CA GLN A 15 1.35 -22.53 3.14
C GLN A 15 1.37 -22.87 4.64
N VAL A 16 1.25 -21.88 5.52
CA VAL A 16 1.33 -22.05 6.98
C VAL A 16 0.03 -21.57 7.62
N ARG A 17 -0.64 -22.46 8.35
CA ARG A 17 -1.79 -22.11 9.19
C ARG A 17 -1.36 -22.04 10.65
N LEU A 18 -1.49 -20.87 11.27
CA LEU A 18 -1.29 -20.69 12.70
C LEU A 18 -2.60 -21.00 13.42
N ASP A 19 -2.60 -22.04 14.25
CA ASP A 19 -3.77 -22.52 15.01
C ASP A 19 -3.34 -22.76 16.47
N ASP A 20 -2.82 -21.70 17.07
CA ASP A 20 -2.26 -21.69 18.41
C ASP A 20 -2.85 -20.54 19.24
N PRO A 21 -2.81 -20.62 20.58
CA PRO A 21 -3.45 -19.62 21.45
C PRO A 21 -2.73 -18.27 21.49
N PHE A 22 -1.54 -18.13 20.90
CA PHE A 22 -0.75 -16.90 20.91
C PHE A 22 -0.81 -16.14 19.59
N TRP A 23 -0.53 -16.77 18.44
CA TRP A 23 -0.49 -16.05 17.15
C TRP A 23 -1.81 -15.98 16.42
N ALA A 24 -2.63 -17.04 16.45
CA ALA A 24 -3.92 -17.04 15.77
C ALA A 24 -4.82 -15.87 16.22
N PRO A 25 -4.94 -15.54 17.53
CA PRO A 25 -5.70 -14.37 17.96
C PRO A 25 -5.14 -13.03 17.47
N ARG A 26 -3.82 -12.91 17.27
CA ARG A 26 -3.20 -11.67 16.76
C ARG A 26 -3.48 -11.47 15.27
N GLN A 27 -3.44 -12.54 14.48
CA GLN A 27 -3.84 -12.49 13.07
C GLN A 27 -5.32 -12.14 12.93
N GLU A 28 -6.17 -12.73 13.78
CA GLU A 28 -7.61 -12.43 13.81
C GLU A 28 -7.89 -10.96 14.14
N VAL A 29 -7.26 -10.42 15.18
CA VAL A 29 -7.37 -8.99 15.54
C VAL A 29 -6.85 -8.09 14.43
N ASN A 30 -5.75 -8.46 13.78
CA ASN A 30 -5.22 -7.67 12.67
C ASN A 30 -6.25 -7.58 11.52
N ARG A 31 -6.85 -8.73 11.13
CA ARG A 31 -7.86 -8.79 10.07
C ARG A 31 -9.15 -8.06 10.43
N THR A 32 -9.68 -8.29 11.62
CA THR A 32 -11.05 -7.87 11.99
C THR A 32 -11.11 -6.50 12.66
N VAL A 33 -9.99 -6.01 13.19
CA VAL A 33 -9.93 -4.74 13.93
C VAL A 33 -8.91 -3.79 13.33
N THR A 34 -7.64 -4.20 13.24
CA THR A 34 -6.55 -3.28 12.87
C THR A 34 -6.65 -2.79 11.43
N ILE A 35 -6.83 -3.68 10.45
CA ILE A 35 -6.93 -3.31 9.03
C ILE A 35 -8.13 -2.36 8.80
N PRO A 36 -9.36 -2.66 9.25
CA PRO A 36 -10.48 -1.72 9.14
C PRO A 36 -10.22 -0.38 9.84
N HIS A 37 -9.62 -0.41 11.03
CA HIS A 37 -9.34 0.80 11.80
C HIS A 37 -8.32 1.72 11.12
N VAL A 38 -7.25 1.15 10.56
CA VAL A 38 -6.24 1.93 9.82
C VAL A 38 -6.86 2.56 8.57
N TYR A 39 -7.73 1.83 7.86
CA TYR A 39 -8.47 2.39 6.71
C TYR A 39 -9.32 3.60 7.14
N GLU A 40 -10.13 3.45 8.19
CA GLU A 40 -10.98 4.52 8.73
C GLU A 40 -10.15 5.77 9.05
N TRP A 41 -8.99 5.61 9.69
CA TRP A 41 -8.12 6.75 9.98
C TRP A 41 -7.48 7.35 8.73
N CYS A 42 -7.09 6.54 7.75
CA CYS A 42 -6.59 7.05 6.47
C CYS A 42 -7.65 7.87 5.73
N GLU A 43 -8.94 7.48 5.80
CA GLU A 43 -10.04 8.28 5.27
C GLU A 43 -10.23 9.57 6.08
N ARG A 44 -10.41 9.45 7.41
CA ARG A 44 -10.70 10.57 8.30
C ARG A 44 -9.65 11.67 8.27
N THR A 45 -8.41 11.29 8.00
CA THR A 45 -7.26 12.19 8.03
C THR A 45 -6.75 12.54 6.63
N GLY A 46 -7.53 12.24 5.59
CA GLY A 46 -7.35 12.73 4.24
C GLY A 46 -6.34 11.99 3.37
N ARG A 47 -5.69 10.92 3.87
CA ARG A 47 -4.71 10.14 3.08
C ARG A 47 -5.37 9.51 1.86
N ILE A 48 -6.57 8.95 2.02
CA ILE A 48 -7.30 8.33 0.90
C ILE A 48 -7.82 9.40 -0.07
N ALA A 49 -8.35 10.51 0.44
CA ALA A 49 -8.84 11.61 -0.39
C ALA A 49 -7.74 12.33 -1.17
N ALA A 50 -6.48 12.29 -0.71
CA ALA A 50 -5.34 12.89 -1.41
C ALA A 50 -5.14 12.31 -2.83
N TRP A 51 -5.50 11.04 -3.04
CA TRP A 51 -5.44 10.38 -4.35
C TRP A 51 -6.45 10.92 -5.37
N ASP A 52 -7.46 11.68 -4.93
CA ASP A 52 -8.39 12.34 -5.84
C ASP A 52 -7.80 13.66 -6.41
N LEU A 53 -6.61 14.07 -5.94
CA LEU A 53 -5.85 15.25 -6.41
C LEU A 53 -6.67 16.56 -6.41
N ARG A 54 -7.56 16.73 -5.42
CA ARG A 54 -8.47 17.88 -5.33
C ARG A 54 -7.96 19.05 -4.48
N TRP A 55 -6.89 18.86 -3.71
CA TRP A 55 -6.33 19.91 -2.85
C TRP A 55 -5.79 21.07 -3.70
N GLN A 56 -6.02 22.30 -3.23
CA GLN A 56 -5.53 23.53 -3.85
C GLN A 56 -4.80 24.41 -2.85
N ALA A 57 -3.90 25.27 -3.33
CA ALA A 57 -3.18 26.21 -2.50
C ALA A 57 -4.15 27.12 -1.71
N GLY A 58 -4.07 27.06 -0.38
CA GLY A 58 -4.98 27.75 0.54
C GLY A 58 -5.94 26.82 1.28
N ASP A 59 -6.13 25.59 0.80
CA ASP A 59 -6.90 24.58 1.51
C ASP A 59 -6.16 24.10 2.78
N PRO A 60 -6.88 23.82 3.88
CA PRO A 60 -6.28 23.25 5.07
C PRO A 60 -5.77 21.83 4.81
N ASN A 61 -4.79 21.39 5.61
CA ASN A 61 -4.27 20.00 5.63
C ASN A 61 -3.78 19.51 4.26
N PRO A 62 -2.73 20.13 3.68
CA PRO A 62 -2.13 19.64 2.44
C PRO A 62 -1.69 18.18 2.57
N PRO A 63 -1.78 17.37 1.49
CA PRO A 63 -1.14 16.07 1.42
C PRO A 63 0.31 16.16 1.91
N HIS A 64 0.69 15.32 2.88
CA HIS A 64 2.06 15.30 3.36
C HIS A 64 2.95 14.49 2.41
N ILE A 65 4.25 14.81 2.36
CA ILE A 65 5.23 14.22 1.43
C ILE A 65 5.31 12.68 1.43
N PHE A 66 4.82 12.03 2.49
CA PHE A 66 4.85 10.57 2.65
C PHE A 66 3.50 9.93 2.99
N TRP A 67 2.38 10.65 2.91
CA TRP A 67 1.05 10.07 3.20
C TRP A 67 0.70 8.88 2.31
N ASP A 68 1.20 8.87 1.08
CA ASP A 68 0.97 7.80 0.11
C ASP A 68 1.47 6.44 0.64
N SER A 69 2.51 6.43 1.46
CA SER A 69 3.04 5.18 2.01
C SER A 69 2.07 4.54 3.02
N ASP A 70 1.31 5.32 3.77
CA ASP A 70 0.33 4.78 4.73
C ASP A 70 -0.77 4.01 3.99
N VAL A 71 -1.21 4.55 2.86
CA VAL A 71 -2.16 3.88 1.96
C VAL A 71 -1.55 2.62 1.34
N ALA A 72 -0.31 2.71 0.83
CA ALA A 72 0.37 1.57 0.24
C ALA A 72 0.59 0.43 1.25
N LYS A 73 1.09 0.72 2.46
CA LYS A 73 1.25 -0.28 3.53
C LYS A 73 -0.08 -0.89 3.97
N TRP A 74 -1.16 -0.10 3.94
CA TRP A 74 -2.50 -0.64 4.21
C TRP A 74 -2.95 -1.62 3.11
N ILE A 75 -2.73 -1.28 1.84
CA ILE A 75 -3.02 -2.18 0.70
C ILE A 75 -2.23 -3.48 0.84
N GLU A 76 -0.95 -3.40 1.20
CA GLU A 76 -0.10 -4.57 1.43
C GLU A 76 -0.68 -5.47 2.55
N ALA A 77 -1.01 -4.89 3.71
CA ALA A 77 -1.58 -5.63 4.83
C ALA A 77 -2.93 -6.28 4.48
N ALA A 78 -3.81 -5.54 3.80
CA ALA A 78 -5.10 -6.04 3.32
C ALA A 78 -4.92 -7.18 2.32
N SER A 79 -3.95 -7.07 1.41
CA SER A 79 -3.64 -8.11 0.43
C SER A 79 -3.15 -9.41 1.09
N TYR A 80 -2.24 -9.33 2.07
CA TYR A 80 -1.83 -10.52 2.83
C TYR A 80 -2.99 -11.14 3.61
N SER A 81 -3.91 -10.32 4.14
CA SER A 81 -5.13 -10.82 4.77
C SER A 81 -5.99 -11.60 3.77
N LEU A 82 -6.24 -11.06 2.57
CA LEU A 82 -7.01 -11.74 1.52
C LEU A 82 -6.38 -13.05 1.07
N ALA A 83 -5.04 -13.12 0.99
CA ALA A 83 -4.31 -14.31 0.58
C ALA A 83 -4.51 -15.52 1.51
N THR A 84 -4.88 -15.28 2.77
CA THR A 84 -5.15 -16.35 3.76
C THR A 84 -6.63 -16.48 4.11
N HIS A 85 -7.38 -15.37 4.06
CA HIS A 85 -8.79 -15.27 4.42
C HIS A 85 -9.48 -14.31 3.46
N TYR A 86 -10.02 -14.85 2.37
CA TYR A 86 -10.71 -14.05 1.38
C TYR A 86 -11.95 -13.37 1.98
N ASP A 87 -12.07 -12.07 1.74
CA ASP A 87 -13.19 -11.23 2.12
C ASP A 87 -13.56 -10.36 0.91
N SER A 88 -14.74 -10.59 0.33
CA SER A 88 -15.20 -9.87 -0.86
C SER A 88 -15.39 -8.37 -0.64
N GLN A 89 -15.67 -7.93 0.60
CA GLN A 89 -15.83 -6.51 0.89
C GLN A 89 -14.48 -5.81 0.92
N LEU A 90 -13.47 -6.45 1.53
CA LEU A 90 -12.10 -5.94 1.53
C LEU A 90 -11.49 -5.94 0.12
N ASP A 91 -11.76 -6.96 -0.70
CA ASP A 91 -11.31 -7.01 -2.10
C ASP A 91 -11.91 -5.88 -2.94
N ALA A 92 -13.22 -5.61 -2.79
CA ALA A 92 -13.87 -4.48 -3.45
C ALA A 92 -13.34 -3.12 -2.97
N LEU A 93 -13.00 -3.00 -1.69
CA LEU A 93 -12.41 -1.79 -1.11
C LEU A 93 -11.01 -1.52 -1.68
N LEU A 94 -10.20 -2.57 -1.84
CA LEU A 94 -8.92 -2.50 -2.54
C LEU A 94 -9.09 -2.05 -3.99
N ASP A 95 -10.03 -2.64 -4.73
CA ASP A 95 -10.29 -2.28 -6.13
C ASP A 95 -10.65 -0.78 -6.28
N ASP A 96 -11.51 -0.23 -5.40
CA ASP A 96 -11.84 1.21 -5.43
C ASP A 96 -10.61 2.08 -5.18
N LEU A 97 -9.85 1.77 -4.12
CA LEU A 97 -8.68 2.55 -3.72
C LEU A 97 -7.57 2.50 -4.77
N ILE A 98 -7.27 1.32 -5.31
CA ILE A 98 -6.33 1.14 -6.41
C ILE A 98 -6.80 1.89 -7.66
N GLY A 99 -8.11 1.89 -7.93
CA GLY A 99 -8.69 2.69 -9.00
C GLY A 99 -8.42 4.19 -8.84
N ARG A 100 -8.43 4.73 -7.60
CA ARG A 100 -8.06 6.14 -7.33
C ARG A 100 -6.57 6.38 -7.58
N ILE A 101 -5.71 5.48 -7.08
CA ILE A 101 -4.26 5.55 -7.29
C ILE A 101 -3.92 5.55 -8.78
N ALA A 102 -4.50 4.63 -9.55
CA ALA A 102 -4.29 4.52 -10.99
C ALA A 102 -4.69 5.81 -11.73
N ARG A 103 -5.79 6.46 -11.33
CA ARG A 103 -6.22 7.75 -11.92
C ARG A 103 -5.31 8.92 -11.54
N ALA A 104 -4.61 8.85 -10.42
CA ALA A 104 -3.69 9.90 -9.99
C ALA A 104 -2.34 9.87 -10.74
N GLN A 105 -1.99 8.72 -11.33
CA GLN A 105 -0.74 8.56 -12.08
C GLN A 105 -0.64 9.54 -13.25
N GLN A 106 0.50 10.21 -13.33
CA GLN A 106 0.81 11.15 -14.40
C GLN A 106 1.19 10.41 -15.69
N PRO A 107 1.10 11.06 -16.88
CA PRO A 107 1.38 10.40 -18.16
C PRO A 107 2.80 9.82 -18.30
N ASP A 108 3.76 10.32 -17.52
CA ASP A 108 5.15 9.85 -17.46
C ASP A 108 5.37 8.73 -16.43
N GLY A 109 4.29 8.26 -15.78
CA GLY A 109 4.31 7.26 -14.72
C GLY A 109 4.52 7.85 -13.32
N TYR A 110 4.79 9.15 -13.19
CA TYR A 110 5.05 9.77 -11.88
C TYR A 110 3.84 9.65 -10.95
N LEU A 111 4.11 9.28 -9.69
CA LEU A 111 3.08 9.07 -8.68
C LEU A 111 3.59 9.49 -7.29
N ASN A 112 3.14 10.66 -6.83
CA ASN A 112 3.22 11.09 -5.44
C ASN A 112 2.20 12.23 -5.25
N THR A 113 1.21 12.07 -4.36
CA THR A 113 0.09 13.04 -4.26
C THR A 113 0.56 14.44 -3.85
N HIS A 114 1.58 14.54 -2.98
CA HIS A 114 2.15 15.82 -2.56
C HIS A 114 2.82 16.56 -3.71
N TYR A 115 3.69 15.90 -4.46
CA TYR A 115 4.41 16.51 -5.59
C TYR A 115 3.59 16.56 -6.88
N ILE A 116 2.34 16.09 -6.86
CA ILE A 116 1.38 16.37 -7.93
C ILE A 116 0.51 17.58 -7.57
N ALA A 117 0.01 17.65 -6.34
CA ALA A 117 -0.98 18.67 -5.96
C ALA A 117 -0.38 19.89 -5.22
N VAL A 118 0.65 19.68 -4.39
CA VAL A 118 1.18 20.70 -3.47
C VAL A 118 2.43 21.38 -4.03
N GLU A 119 3.41 20.60 -4.46
CA GLU A 119 4.70 21.13 -4.96
C GLU A 119 5.09 20.54 -6.34
N PRO A 120 4.30 20.77 -7.40
CA PRO A 120 4.52 20.16 -8.73
C PRO A 120 5.88 20.47 -9.35
N ASP A 121 6.45 21.63 -9.07
CA ASP A 121 7.76 22.06 -9.61
C ASP A 121 8.96 21.52 -8.79
N LYS A 122 8.72 20.65 -7.78
CA LYS A 122 9.74 20.16 -6.83
C LYS A 122 10.06 18.67 -6.95
N ARG A 123 9.49 17.97 -7.93
CA ARG A 123 9.81 16.55 -8.21
C ARG A 123 11.33 16.33 -8.26
N TRP A 124 11.80 15.36 -7.50
CA TRP A 124 13.20 14.91 -7.44
C TRP A 124 14.23 15.93 -6.96
N THR A 125 13.79 17.08 -6.43
CA THR A 125 14.73 18.14 -5.99
C THR A 125 15.38 17.84 -4.63
N ASN A 126 14.79 16.96 -3.81
CA ASN A 126 15.35 16.52 -2.53
C ASN A 126 15.07 15.03 -2.25
N LEU A 127 15.87 14.14 -2.82
CA LEU A 127 15.75 12.69 -2.57
C LEU A 127 16.09 12.27 -1.13
N ARG A 128 16.83 13.10 -0.38
CA ARG A 128 17.25 12.78 0.99
C ARG A 128 16.06 12.76 1.95
N ASP A 129 15.19 13.77 1.86
CA ASP A 129 14.10 13.99 2.82
C ASP A 129 12.71 14.06 2.16
N GLY A 130 12.61 14.11 0.83
CA GLY A 130 11.35 14.27 0.10
C GLY A 130 10.49 13.01 -0.02
N HIS A 131 11.03 11.83 0.30
CA HIS A 131 10.28 10.56 0.36
C HIS A 131 9.62 10.08 -0.95
N GLU A 132 9.93 10.67 -2.11
CA GLU A 132 9.38 10.20 -3.40
C GLU A 132 9.73 8.72 -3.67
N LEU A 133 11.01 8.34 -3.51
CA LEU A 133 11.44 6.93 -3.67
C LEU A 133 10.94 6.03 -2.53
N TYR A 134 10.73 6.58 -1.33
CA TYR A 134 10.18 5.85 -0.20
C TYR A 134 8.72 5.46 -0.44
N CYS A 135 7.90 6.39 -0.93
CA CYS A 135 6.52 6.13 -1.32
C CYS A 135 6.44 5.17 -2.51
N ALA A 136 7.28 5.36 -3.54
CA ALA A 136 7.35 4.44 -4.65
C ALA A 136 7.70 3.01 -4.20
N GLY A 137 8.66 2.85 -3.28
CA GLY A 137 9.02 1.55 -2.72
C GLY A 137 7.85 0.84 -2.04
N HIS A 138 7.10 1.54 -1.18
CA HIS A 138 5.94 0.94 -0.54
C HIS A 138 4.79 0.63 -1.51
N LEU A 139 4.61 1.43 -2.56
CA LEU A 139 3.64 1.12 -3.63
C LEU A 139 4.05 -0.16 -4.38
N ILE A 140 5.34 -0.37 -4.63
CA ILE A 140 5.85 -1.61 -5.24
C ILE A 140 5.59 -2.82 -4.33
N GLU A 141 5.87 -2.72 -3.03
CA GLU A 141 5.58 -3.79 -2.06
C GLU A 141 4.08 -4.13 -2.05
N ALA A 142 3.22 -3.12 -1.99
CA ALA A 142 1.77 -3.26 -2.04
C ALA A 142 1.28 -3.91 -3.34
N ALA A 143 1.84 -3.51 -4.49
CA ALA A 143 1.48 -4.06 -5.79
C ALA A 143 1.84 -5.54 -5.92
N VAL A 144 3.03 -5.93 -5.47
CA VAL A 144 3.48 -7.31 -5.47
C VAL A 144 2.59 -8.16 -4.56
N ALA A 145 2.33 -7.69 -3.34
CA ALA A 145 1.45 -8.38 -2.39
C ALA A 145 0.04 -8.54 -2.94
N HIS A 146 -0.53 -7.48 -3.53
CA HIS A 146 -1.87 -7.51 -4.11
C HIS A 146 -1.96 -8.49 -5.29
N TYR A 147 -0.99 -8.46 -6.20
CA TYR A 147 -0.93 -9.40 -7.31
C TYR A 147 -0.82 -10.86 -6.83
N GLN A 148 0.03 -11.13 -5.85
CA GLN A 148 0.17 -12.48 -5.28
C GLN A 148 -1.10 -12.96 -4.58
N ALA A 149 -1.83 -12.07 -3.91
CA ALA A 149 -3.05 -12.40 -3.19
C ALA A 149 -4.26 -12.63 -4.11
N THR A 150 -4.36 -11.89 -5.22
CA THR A 150 -5.61 -11.81 -6.02
C THR A 150 -5.43 -12.19 -7.49
N GLY A 151 -4.20 -12.22 -8.00
CA GLY A 151 -3.88 -12.34 -9.43
C GLY A 151 -4.16 -11.08 -10.25
N LYS A 152 -4.74 -10.02 -9.65
CA LYS A 152 -5.05 -8.76 -10.34
C LYS A 152 -3.77 -7.95 -10.57
N ARG A 153 -3.68 -7.33 -11.75
CA ARG A 153 -2.55 -6.46 -12.14
C ARG A 153 -2.85 -4.97 -12.01
N THR A 154 -4.03 -4.62 -11.51
CA THR A 154 -4.54 -3.23 -11.46
C THR A 154 -3.62 -2.26 -10.72
N LEU A 155 -2.92 -2.71 -9.67
CA LEU A 155 -1.87 -1.92 -9.01
C LEU A 155 -0.48 -2.22 -9.58
N LEU A 156 -0.21 -3.45 -10.03
CA LEU A 156 1.09 -3.86 -10.57
C LEU A 156 1.44 -3.17 -11.88
N ASP A 157 0.44 -2.84 -12.71
CA ASP A 157 0.65 -2.11 -13.96
C ASP A 157 0.77 -0.58 -13.72
N VAL A 158 0.49 -0.11 -12.50
CA VAL A 158 0.67 1.30 -12.10
C VAL A 158 2.09 1.55 -11.60
N VAL A 159 2.75 0.56 -10.99
CA VAL A 159 4.06 0.74 -10.33
C VAL A 159 5.26 0.29 -11.16
#